data_AF-A0A5E3XBF0-F1
#
_entry.id   AF-A0A5E3XBF0-F1
#
_cell.length_a   1.000
_cell.length_b   1.000
_cell.length_c   1.000
_cell.angle_alpha   90.00
_cell.angle_beta   90.00
_cell.angle_gamma   90.00
#
_symmetry.space_group_name_H-M   'P 1'
#
loop_
_entity.id
_entity.type
_entity.pdbx_description
1 polymer ?
#
loop_
_entity_poly.entity_id
_entity_poly.type
_entity_poly.pdbx_seq_one_letter_code
_entity_poly.pdbx_strand_id
1 'polypeptide(L)'
;MSVFSAPLSPLSIPSPSHTLVSSLQPSWNGSPQFGNKYTAAYRGHAKRAGAPWDDSDADLVLRSAEDVEFRVHRVILARSLSAFDLSSLFTRSGEQELSEDGIPILRLPDTADTVAILLSALYPGPAPTLTDLSAVRSLLGSLDRYGARFVPASICSALEALATAEPEQTYVLACAARLADIARIAARATLRAPRQLAPVPRSNLGAMTALQYHALVLYQDDCRAAARGVANSFAWIAGDDIPGAVAADPNRSSLECGCPAAHEQTEGRKGAHAPPYYLVPEWVRKYMAAVAEALTKDVRGEVARKPAMIIPALKEAFACNECGNTVETTFTAFAEKLQHKIEERIAEVHLEVDT
;
A
#
# COMPACT_ATOMS: atom_id res chain seq x y z
N MET A 1 -39.75 -40.89 -36.46
CA MET A 1 -38.68 -41.29 -35.52
C MET A 1 -38.40 -40.09 -34.63
N SER A 2 -39.04 -40.08 -33.47
CA SER A 2 -39.03 -38.99 -32.49
C SER A 2 -38.16 -39.44 -31.33
N VAL A 3 -37.10 -38.72 -30.99
CA VAL A 3 -36.30 -39.01 -29.79
C VAL A 3 -36.43 -37.83 -28.86
N PHE A 4 -37.24 -38.06 -27.83
CA PHE A 4 -37.56 -37.17 -26.74
C PHE A 4 -36.37 -36.97 -25.80
N SER A 5 -36.26 -35.74 -25.30
CA SER A 5 -35.45 -35.33 -24.16
C SER A 5 -35.78 -36.16 -22.91
N ALA A 6 -34.74 -36.66 -22.23
CA ALA A 6 -34.86 -37.22 -20.89
C ALA A 6 -34.62 -36.10 -19.85
N PRO A 7 -35.47 -35.94 -18.82
CA PRO A 7 -35.23 -35.00 -17.74
C PRO A 7 -34.24 -35.60 -16.72
N LEU A 8 -33.29 -34.78 -16.26
CA LEU A 8 -32.41 -35.11 -15.15
C LEU A 8 -33.22 -35.13 -13.84
N SER A 9 -33.09 -36.22 -13.08
CA SER A 9 -33.69 -36.40 -11.76
C SER A 9 -33.22 -35.34 -10.76
N PRO A 10 -34.08 -34.88 -9.83
CA PRO A 10 -33.70 -33.91 -8.81
C PRO A 10 -32.78 -34.56 -7.76
N LEU A 11 -31.67 -33.87 -7.44
CA LEU A 11 -30.83 -34.18 -6.29
C LEU A 11 -31.64 -33.97 -5.01
N SER A 12 -31.89 -35.06 -4.28
CA SER A 12 -32.52 -35.03 -2.96
C SER A 12 -31.62 -34.28 -1.96
N ILE A 13 -32.07 -33.10 -1.55
CA ILE A 13 -31.52 -32.38 -0.40
C ILE A 13 -32.23 -32.92 0.85
N PRO A 14 -31.51 -33.46 1.86
CA PRO A 14 -32.15 -33.79 3.12
C PRO A 14 -32.44 -32.49 3.90
N SER A 15 -33.70 -32.31 4.29
CA SER A 15 -34.13 -31.25 5.23
C SER A 15 -33.58 -31.50 6.64
N PRO A 16 -33.37 -30.45 7.45
CA PRO A 16 -32.70 -30.55 8.73
C PRO A 16 -33.65 -31.10 9.80
N SER A 17 -33.30 -32.24 10.39
CA SER A 17 -33.92 -32.72 11.62
C SER A 17 -33.39 -31.91 12.80
N HIS A 18 -34.31 -31.22 13.48
CA HIS A 18 -34.14 -30.67 14.81
C HIS A 18 -33.79 -31.79 15.79
N THR A 19 -32.58 -31.78 16.34
CA THR A 19 -32.22 -31.97 17.77
C THR A 19 -30.74 -32.30 17.85
N LEU A 20 -29.94 -31.36 18.34
CA LEU A 20 -28.78 -31.57 19.22
C LEU A 20 -28.32 -30.17 19.68
N VAL A 21 -29.11 -29.61 20.60
CA VAL A 21 -28.64 -28.59 21.53
C VAL A 21 -27.85 -29.34 22.61
N SER A 22 -26.75 -28.73 23.08
CA SER A 22 -25.75 -29.30 24.02
C SER A 22 -24.71 -30.14 23.29
N SER A 23 -23.42 -29.84 23.28
CA SER A 23 -22.59 -29.10 24.21
C SER A 23 -21.21 -28.90 23.55
N LEU A 24 -20.87 -27.66 23.19
CA LEU A 24 -19.48 -27.25 22.95
C LEU A 24 -19.30 -25.87 23.60
N GLN A 25 -19.10 -25.90 24.92
CA GLN A 25 -18.51 -24.77 25.63
C GLN A 25 -17.08 -24.57 25.08
N PRO A 26 -16.62 -23.33 24.84
CA PRO A 26 -15.19 -23.07 24.88
C PRO A 26 -14.79 -23.20 26.34
N SER A 27 -14.30 -24.37 26.76
CA SER A 27 -13.64 -24.51 28.05
C SER A 27 -12.26 -23.81 27.97
N TRP A 28 -12.26 -22.48 27.96
CA TRP A 28 -11.11 -21.70 28.40
C TRP A 28 -11.12 -21.62 29.93
N ASN A 29 -11.03 -22.79 30.58
CA ASN A 29 -10.57 -22.88 31.96
C ASN A 29 -9.05 -22.99 31.93
N GLY A 30 -8.42 -21.85 31.68
CA GLY A 30 -6.98 -21.69 31.67
C GLY A 30 -6.67 -20.25 31.98
N SER A 31 -6.74 -19.87 33.26
CA SER A 31 -5.97 -18.73 33.74
C SER A 31 -4.54 -18.89 33.20
N PRO A 32 -3.92 -17.87 32.60
CA PRO A 32 -2.52 -17.97 32.22
C PRO A 32 -1.73 -18.13 33.52
N GLN A 33 -1.41 -19.37 33.86
CA GLN A 33 -0.37 -19.64 34.83
C GLN A 33 0.92 -19.22 34.13
N PHE A 34 1.35 -17.99 34.41
CA PHE A 34 2.69 -17.52 34.13
C PHE A 34 3.63 -18.42 34.95
N GLY A 35 4.04 -19.53 34.34
CA GLY A 35 5.05 -20.40 34.89
C GLY A 35 6.34 -19.61 34.99
N ASN A 36 6.71 -19.26 36.22
CA ASN A 36 8.04 -18.79 36.59
C ASN A 36 9.07 -19.81 36.09
N LYS A 37 9.59 -19.59 34.89
CA LYS A 37 10.83 -20.17 34.40
C LYS A 37 11.72 -19.06 33.86
N TYR A 38 11.92 -18.02 34.66
CA TYR A 38 13.11 -17.19 34.55
C TYR A 38 14.23 -17.93 35.28
N THR A 39 15.09 -18.57 34.50
CA THR A 39 16.33 -19.14 34.99
C THR A 39 17.14 -18.04 35.67
N ALA A 40 17.27 -18.13 36.99
CA ALA A 40 18.27 -17.40 37.73
C ALA A 40 19.65 -17.81 37.24
N ALA A 41 20.43 -16.84 36.74
CA ALA A 41 21.89 -16.68 36.90
C ALA A 41 22.55 -16.03 35.67
N TYR A 42 22.49 -14.70 35.61
CA TYR A 42 23.67 -13.84 35.42
C TYR A 42 23.42 -12.55 36.23
N ARG A 43 24.10 -12.38 37.37
CA ARG A 43 24.27 -11.06 38.01
C ARG A 43 25.41 -10.34 37.27
N GLY A 44 25.20 -10.00 36.00
CA GLY A 44 25.96 -8.93 35.38
C GLY A 44 25.35 -7.62 35.85
N HIS A 45 26.17 -6.62 36.24
CA HIS A 45 25.64 -5.28 36.48
C HIS A 45 24.93 -4.84 35.19
N ALA A 46 23.66 -4.41 35.32
CA ALA A 46 22.88 -3.93 34.20
C ALA A 46 23.64 -2.81 33.48
N LYS A 47 23.69 -2.86 32.15
CA LYS A 47 24.49 -1.92 31.36
C LYS A 47 23.71 -0.62 31.23
N ARG A 48 24.26 0.50 31.66
CA ARG A 48 23.65 1.82 31.42
C ARG A 48 23.70 2.15 29.92
N ALA A 49 22.60 2.63 29.35
CA ALA A 49 22.52 3.01 27.94
C ALA A 49 23.46 4.18 27.59
N GLY A 50 23.74 5.07 28.56
CA GLY A 50 24.51 6.31 28.35
C GLY A 50 23.68 7.39 27.65
N ALA A 51 24.30 8.51 27.32
CA ALA A 51 23.65 9.63 26.66
C ALA A 51 22.90 9.20 25.37
N PRO A 52 21.66 9.69 25.13
CA PRO A 52 20.93 10.71 25.90
C PRO A 52 20.08 10.15 27.06
N TRP A 53 20.29 8.91 27.50
CA TRP A 53 19.46 8.20 28.48
C TRP A 53 20.14 8.07 29.85
N ASP A 54 20.97 9.05 30.21
CA ASP A 54 21.76 9.11 31.45
C ASP A 54 21.45 10.33 32.32
N ASP A 55 20.31 10.98 32.09
CA ASP A 55 19.86 12.16 32.85
C ASP A 55 19.79 11.93 34.36
N SER A 56 20.36 12.86 35.13
CA SER A 56 20.45 12.75 36.59
C SER A 56 19.11 12.92 37.30
N ASP A 57 18.18 13.67 36.70
CA ASP A 57 16.84 14.00 37.23
C ASP A 57 15.75 13.00 36.81
N ALA A 58 16.11 11.93 36.11
CA ALA A 58 15.19 10.86 35.75
C ALA A 58 14.52 10.23 36.99
N ASP A 59 13.21 9.98 36.90
CA ASP A 59 12.37 9.44 37.98
C ASP A 59 11.89 8.00 37.71
N LEU A 60 12.36 7.40 36.62
CA LEU A 60 12.12 6.01 36.24
C LEU A 60 13.30 5.44 35.43
N VAL A 61 13.60 4.15 35.62
CA VAL A 61 14.50 3.39 34.78
C VAL A 61 13.71 2.36 33.99
N LEU A 62 13.81 2.37 32.66
CA LEU A 62 13.34 1.27 31.82
C LEU A 62 14.50 0.31 31.60
N ARG A 63 14.28 -0.98 31.83
CA ARG A 63 15.28 -2.03 31.55
C ARG A 63 14.82 -2.87 30.37
N SER A 64 15.62 -2.94 29.31
CA SER A 64 15.32 -3.78 28.13
C SER A 64 15.45 -5.28 28.45
N ALA A 65 15.05 -6.12 27.49
CA ALA A 65 15.24 -7.57 27.57
C ALA A 65 16.71 -8.01 27.63
N GLU A 66 17.63 -7.12 27.26
CA GLU A 66 19.09 -7.33 27.23
C GLU A 66 19.77 -6.71 28.46
N ASP A 67 19.00 -6.42 29.51
CA ASP A 67 19.44 -5.77 30.76
C ASP A 67 20.17 -4.43 30.54
N VAL A 68 19.74 -3.67 29.52
CA VAL A 68 20.20 -2.28 29.28
C VAL A 68 19.23 -1.30 29.95
N GLU A 69 19.77 -0.38 30.75
CA GLU A 69 19.01 0.59 31.53
C GLU A 69 18.96 1.97 30.87
N PHE A 70 17.74 2.48 30.71
CA PHE A 70 17.43 3.79 30.16
C PHE A 70 16.81 4.65 31.27
N ARG A 71 17.47 5.75 31.62
CA ARG A 71 16.95 6.72 32.58
C ARG A 71 15.96 7.64 31.87
N VAL A 72 14.73 7.71 32.38
CA VAL A 72 13.61 8.39 31.73
C VAL A 72 12.72 9.12 32.74
N HIS A 73 11.90 10.00 32.21
CA HIS A 73 10.90 10.81 32.88
C HIS A 73 9.50 10.22 32.71
N ARG A 74 8.88 9.84 33.82
CA ARG A 74 7.52 9.28 33.89
C ARG A 74 6.48 10.17 33.24
N VAL A 75 6.61 11.48 33.42
CA VAL A 75 5.67 12.47 32.86
C VAL A 75 5.62 12.43 31.32
N ILE A 76 6.74 12.17 30.66
CA ILE A 76 6.79 12.09 29.18
C ILE A 76 6.09 10.81 28.72
N LEU A 77 6.39 9.67 29.36
CA LEU A 77 5.76 8.40 29.03
C LEU A 77 4.25 8.41 29.29
N ALA A 78 3.80 8.94 30.43
CA ALA A 78 2.38 8.98 30.80
C ALA A 78 1.53 9.87 29.86
N ARG A 79 2.15 10.88 29.23
CA ARG A 79 1.48 11.71 28.22
C ARG A 79 1.31 11.00 26.88
N SER A 80 2.19 10.06 26.56
CA SER A 80 2.24 9.41 25.24
C SER A 80 1.68 7.98 25.23
N LEU A 81 1.76 7.26 26.34
CA LEU A 81 1.46 5.84 26.46
C LEU A 81 0.41 5.61 27.55
N SER A 82 -0.64 4.82 27.26
CA SER A 82 -1.72 4.51 28.21
C SER A 82 -1.40 3.35 29.13
N ALA A 83 -0.53 2.42 28.73
CA ALA A 83 -0.04 1.36 29.63
C ALA A 83 0.75 1.95 30.79
N PHE A 84 1.32 3.14 30.60
CA PHE A 84 1.96 3.94 31.62
C PHE A 84 0.97 4.83 32.39
N ASP A 85 -0.28 4.42 32.55
CA ASP A 85 -1.08 4.88 33.69
C ASP A 85 -0.45 4.26 34.96
N LEU A 86 0.57 4.97 35.46
CA LEU A 86 1.69 4.55 36.33
C LEU A 86 1.29 3.93 37.67
N SER A 87 0.01 3.76 37.95
CA SER A 87 -0.51 3.17 39.18
C SER A 87 -0.66 1.64 39.07
N SER A 88 -0.87 1.09 37.87
CA SER A 88 -1.20 -0.33 37.69
C SER A 88 -0.01 -1.25 37.38
N LEU A 89 1.05 -0.74 36.74
CA LEU A 89 2.22 -1.56 36.39
C LEU A 89 3.17 -1.81 37.58
N PHE A 90 3.31 -0.84 38.48
CA PHE A 90 4.18 -0.96 39.67
C PHE A 90 3.53 -1.73 40.82
N THR A 91 2.21 -1.88 40.83
CA THR A 91 1.48 -2.59 41.90
C THR A 91 1.37 -4.09 41.67
N ARG A 92 1.60 -4.57 40.43
CA ARG A 92 1.45 -6.00 40.09
C ARG A 92 2.60 -6.90 40.55
N SER A 93 3.77 -6.36 40.93
CA SER A 93 4.93 -7.17 41.27
C SER A 93 5.17 -7.39 42.77
N GLY A 94 4.46 -6.71 43.68
CA GLY A 94 4.60 -6.89 45.14
C GLY A 94 5.96 -6.46 45.74
N GLU A 95 7.03 -6.47 44.93
CA GLU A 95 8.35 -5.93 45.21
C GLU A 95 8.71 -4.96 44.07
N GLN A 96 8.96 -3.71 44.41
CA GLN A 96 9.37 -2.68 43.47
C GLN A 96 10.89 -2.79 43.31
N GLU A 97 11.36 -3.21 42.14
CA GLU A 97 12.78 -3.24 41.83
C GLU A 97 13.31 -1.80 41.76
N LEU A 98 14.37 -1.50 42.51
CA LEU A 98 15.00 -0.18 42.56
C LEU A 98 16.41 -0.27 41.97
N SER A 99 16.82 0.79 41.26
CA SER A 99 18.19 0.97 40.78
C SER A 99 19.14 1.21 41.95
N GLU A 100 20.45 1.23 41.67
CA GLU A 100 21.47 1.64 42.65
C GLU A 100 21.18 3.03 43.24
N ASP A 101 20.62 3.93 42.43
CA ASP A 101 20.23 5.29 42.82
C ASP A 101 18.86 5.38 43.52
N GLY A 102 18.20 4.26 43.82
CA GLY A 102 16.87 4.22 44.46
C GLY A 102 15.69 4.56 43.54
N ILE A 103 15.91 4.61 42.22
CA ILE A 103 14.88 4.93 41.21
C ILE A 103 14.14 3.65 40.81
N PRO A 104 12.81 3.66 40.68
CA PRO A 104 12.07 2.46 40.29
C PRO A 104 12.47 1.97 38.90
N ILE A 105 12.59 0.65 38.75
CA ILE A 105 12.88 -0.03 37.49
C ILE A 105 11.62 -0.69 36.94
N LEU A 106 11.37 -0.49 35.64
CA LEU A 106 10.37 -1.22 34.87
C LEU A 106 11.04 -2.05 33.78
N ARG A 107 10.87 -3.37 33.84
CA ARG A 107 11.39 -4.29 32.81
C ARG A 107 10.48 -4.32 31.60
N LEU A 108 11.07 -4.16 30.43
CA LEU A 108 10.42 -4.22 29.12
C LEU A 108 10.90 -5.47 28.36
N PRO A 109 10.01 -6.17 27.64
CA PRO A 109 10.39 -7.32 26.82
C PRO A 109 11.04 -6.93 25.47
N ASP A 110 11.21 -5.64 25.17
CA ASP A 110 11.83 -5.16 23.93
C ASP A 110 13.36 -5.11 24.03
N THR A 111 14.03 -5.22 22.88
CA THR A 111 15.50 -5.09 22.77
C THR A 111 15.96 -3.67 23.12
N ALA A 112 17.23 -3.51 23.48
CA ALA A 112 17.78 -2.19 23.79
C ALA A 112 17.59 -1.19 22.64
N ASP A 113 17.81 -1.64 21.40
CA ASP A 113 17.64 -0.80 20.20
C ASP A 113 16.19 -0.34 20.01
N THR A 114 15.22 -1.24 20.21
CA THR A 114 13.80 -0.91 20.06
C THR A 114 13.36 0.10 21.14
N VAL A 115 13.83 -0.08 22.38
CA VAL A 115 13.57 0.87 23.48
C VAL A 115 14.20 2.23 23.17
N ALA A 116 15.44 2.28 22.68
CA ALA A 116 16.10 3.53 22.33
C ALA A 116 15.38 4.30 21.21
N ILE A 117 14.89 3.59 20.19
CA ILE A 117 14.11 4.16 19.10
C ILE A 117 12.75 4.67 19.61
N LEU A 118 12.06 3.87 20.44
CA LEU A 118 10.79 4.25 21.05
C LEU A 118 10.95 5.53 21.86
N LEU A 119 11.97 5.60 22.72
CA LEU A 119 12.22 6.80 23.52
C LEU A 119 12.57 8.00 22.65
N SER A 120 13.43 7.83 21.63
CA SER A 120 13.73 8.89 20.65
C SER A 120 12.48 9.42 19.92
N ALA A 121 11.47 8.56 19.70
CA ALA A 121 10.21 8.96 19.06
C ALA A 121 9.26 9.71 20.01
N LEU A 122 9.40 9.53 21.33
CA LEU A 122 8.52 10.10 22.34
C LEU A 122 9.10 11.34 23.04
N TYR A 123 10.43 11.44 23.09
CA TYR A 123 11.14 12.53 23.74
C TYR A 123 11.31 13.73 22.80
N PRO A 124 11.30 14.96 23.32
CA PRO A 124 11.76 16.12 22.58
C PRO A 124 13.22 15.93 22.16
N GLY A 125 13.51 16.00 20.88
CA GLY A 125 14.86 15.81 20.37
C GLY A 125 14.90 15.43 18.88
N PRO A 126 16.06 14.99 18.39
CA PRO A 126 16.19 14.47 17.04
C PRO A 126 15.27 13.26 16.84
N ALA A 127 14.50 13.28 15.75
CA ALA A 127 13.66 12.13 15.38
C ALA A 127 14.54 10.89 15.11
N PRO A 128 14.06 9.68 15.44
CA PRO A 128 14.79 8.47 15.11
C PRO A 128 14.89 8.29 13.60
N THR A 129 16.08 7.92 13.12
CA THR A 129 16.28 7.52 11.74
C THR A 129 15.76 6.11 11.53
N LEU A 130 14.63 5.98 10.85
CA LEU A 130 13.99 4.69 10.54
C LEU A 130 14.13 4.40 9.04
N THR A 131 15.13 3.60 8.68
CA THR A 131 15.43 3.22 7.29
C THR A 131 15.02 1.79 6.94
N ASP A 132 14.61 1.01 7.94
CA ASP A 132 14.32 -0.41 7.78
C ASP A 132 12.93 -0.76 8.31
N LEU A 133 12.17 -1.52 7.52
CA LEU A 133 10.82 -1.95 7.87
C LEU A 133 10.79 -2.86 9.08
N SER A 134 11.85 -3.62 9.35
CA SER A 134 11.88 -4.49 10.53
C SER A 134 11.94 -3.67 11.83
N ALA A 135 12.72 -2.59 11.85
CA ALA A 135 12.76 -1.63 12.95
C ALA A 135 11.41 -0.91 13.13
N VAL A 136 10.79 -0.46 12.04
CA VAL A 136 9.47 0.17 12.07
C VAL A 136 8.41 -0.78 12.63
N ARG A 137 8.41 -2.06 12.21
CA ARG A 137 7.49 -3.07 12.72
C ARG A 137 7.66 -3.31 14.22
N SER A 138 8.90 -3.47 14.69
CA SER A 138 9.18 -3.66 16.13
C SER A 138 8.71 -2.46 16.95
N LEU A 139 8.91 -1.25 16.44
CA LEU A 139 8.46 -0.02 17.06
C LEU A 139 6.93 0.08 17.10
N LEU A 140 6.23 -0.20 16.00
CA LEU A 140 4.76 -0.23 15.96
C LEU A 140 4.19 -1.27 16.94
N GLY A 141 4.79 -2.45 17.02
CA GLY A 141 4.40 -3.47 18.01
C GLY A 141 4.64 -3.05 19.45
N SER A 142 5.69 -2.28 19.70
CA SER A 142 5.96 -1.69 21.02
C SER A 142 4.93 -0.62 21.37
N LEU A 143 4.62 0.27 20.42
CA LEU A 143 3.60 1.31 20.59
C LEU A 143 2.22 0.71 20.89
N ASP A 144 1.82 -0.32 20.16
CA ASP A 144 0.56 -1.04 20.43
C ASP A 144 0.56 -1.71 21.81
N ARG A 145 1.63 -2.45 22.14
CA ARG A 145 1.79 -3.11 23.45
C ARG A 145 1.69 -2.13 24.61
N TYR A 146 2.27 -0.94 24.47
CA TYR A 146 2.27 0.09 25.51
C TYR A 146 1.07 1.04 25.42
N GLY A 147 0.12 0.79 24.52
CA GLY A 147 -1.08 1.59 24.35
C GLY A 147 -0.75 3.04 23.98
N ALA A 148 0.10 3.23 22.98
CA ALA A 148 0.43 4.56 22.50
C ALA A 148 -0.83 5.30 22.05
N ARG A 149 -0.98 6.54 22.53
CA ARG A 149 -2.15 7.38 22.22
C ARG A 149 -2.14 7.89 20.78
N PHE A 150 -0.98 7.92 20.16
CA PHE A 150 -0.76 8.36 18.78
C PHE A 150 0.48 7.66 18.22
N VAL A 151 0.54 7.55 16.89
CA VAL A 151 1.77 7.15 16.18
C VAL A 151 2.61 8.41 15.93
N PRO A 152 3.87 8.46 16.40
CA PRO A 152 4.76 9.60 16.16
C PRO A 152 4.92 9.95 14.67
N ALA A 153 4.95 11.24 14.34
CA ALA A 153 5.07 11.73 12.97
C ALA A 153 6.36 11.27 12.25
N SER A 154 7.42 10.99 13.01
CA SER A 154 8.67 10.41 12.51
C SER A 154 8.46 9.03 11.88
N ILE A 155 7.57 8.21 12.46
CA ILE A 155 7.23 6.88 11.94
C ILE A 155 6.39 7.03 10.68
N CYS A 156 5.42 7.95 10.68
CA CYS A 156 4.62 8.23 9.48
C CYS A 156 5.51 8.65 8.30
N SER A 157 6.43 9.58 8.54
CA SER A 157 7.39 10.06 7.53
C SER A 157 8.29 8.93 7.03
N ALA A 158 8.75 8.04 7.91
CA ALA A 158 9.56 6.89 7.54
C ALA A 158 8.79 5.88 6.68
N LEU A 159 7.54 5.58 7.05
CA LEU A 159 6.67 4.70 6.26
C LEU A 159 6.37 5.31 4.89
N GLU A 160 6.11 6.61 4.79
CA GLU A 160 5.92 7.28 3.50
C GLU A 160 7.16 7.16 2.60
N ALA A 161 8.36 7.34 3.17
CA ALA A 161 9.61 7.14 2.42
C ALA A 161 9.77 5.67 1.96
N LEU A 162 9.47 4.72 2.86
CA LEU A 162 9.57 3.28 2.58
C LEU A 162 8.51 2.78 1.61
N ALA A 163 7.37 3.48 1.48
CA ALA A 163 6.32 3.15 0.50
C ALA A 163 6.87 3.12 -0.93
N THR A 164 7.87 3.93 -1.25
CA THR A 164 8.50 3.92 -2.58
C THR A 164 9.43 2.72 -2.76
N ALA A 165 10.16 2.32 -1.71
CA ALA A 165 11.11 1.21 -1.79
C ALA A 165 10.40 -0.15 -1.74
N GLU A 166 9.50 -0.32 -0.77
CA GLU A 166 8.86 -1.58 -0.39
C GLU A 166 7.36 -1.37 -0.14
N PRO A 167 6.57 -1.05 -1.20
CA PRO A 167 5.19 -0.61 -1.07
C PRO A 167 4.28 -1.69 -0.46
N GLU A 168 4.44 -2.96 -0.84
CA GLU A 168 3.55 -4.02 -0.35
C GLU A 168 3.75 -4.28 1.14
N GLN A 169 5.00 -4.26 1.63
CA GLN A 169 5.28 -4.42 3.06
C GLN A 169 4.89 -3.17 3.85
N THR A 170 5.08 -1.98 3.29
CA THR A 170 4.64 -0.72 3.90
C THR A 170 3.13 -0.69 4.04
N TYR A 171 2.40 -1.12 3.02
CA TYR A 171 0.94 -1.25 3.06
C TYR A 171 0.50 -2.15 4.22
N VAL A 172 1.17 -3.29 4.41
CA VAL A 172 0.88 -4.22 5.49
C VAL A 172 1.03 -3.57 6.86
N LEU A 173 2.15 -2.87 7.10
CA LEU A 173 2.39 -2.20 8.37
C LEU A 173 1.44 -1.02 8.59
N ALA A 174 1.11 -0.27 7.54
CA ALA A 174 0.18 0.84 7.63
C ALA A 174 -1.23 0.36 7.99
N CYS A 175 -1.70 -0.73 7.40
CA CYS A 175 -2.98 -1.36 7.77
C CYS A 175 -2.97 -1.86 9.22
N ALA A 176 -1.90 -2.54 9.64
CA ALA A 176 -1.75 -3.02 11.02
C ALA A 176 -1.79 -1.87 12.05
N ALA A 177 -1.18 -0.74 11.71
CA ALA A 177 -1.13 0.46 12.54
C ALA A 177 -2.34 1.40 12.37
N ARG A 178 -3.35 1.01 11.56
CA ARG A 178 -4.54 1.83 11.25
C ARG A 178 -4.22 3.20 10.65
N LEU A 179 -3.16 3.29 9.87
CA LEU A 179 -2.69 4.50 9.19
C LEU A 179 -3.22 4.53 7.75
N ALA A 180 -4.51 4.84 7.59
CA ALA A 180 -5.21 4.76 6.30
C ALA A 180 -4.54 5.59 5.18
N ASP A 181 -4.04 6.79 5.49
CA ASP A 181 -3.40 7.65 4.48
C ASP A 181 -2.11 7.04 3.95
N ILE A 182 -1.29 6.49 4.84
CA ILE A 182 -0.05 5.79 4.47
C ILE A 182 -0.37 4.50 3.71
N ALA A 183 -1.41 3.78 4.11
CA ALA A 183 -1.86 2.59 3.39
C ALA A 183 -2.26 2.95 1.95
N ARG A 184 -2.97 4.06 1.72
CA ARG A 184 -3.29 4.54 0.36
C ARG A 184 -2.04 4.93 -0.43
N ILE A 185 -1.09 5.63 0.18
CA ILE A 185 0.19 5.99 -0.45
C ILE A 185 0.94 4.72 -0.89
N ALA A 186 1.09 3.76 0.01
CA ALA A 186 1.75 2.49 -0.25
C ALA A 186 1.03 1.66 -1.32
N ALA A 187 -0.31 1.56 -1.25
CA ALA A 187 -1.13 0.88 -2.24
C ALA A 187 -0.94 1.49 -3.63
N ARG A 188 -0.96 2.82 -3.75
CA ARG A 188 -0.68 3.51 -5.03
C ARG A 188 0.73 3.22 -5.53
N ALA A 189 1.73 3.17 -4.66
CA ALA A 189 3.10 2.82 -5.03
C ALA A 189 3.26 1.36 -5.52
N THR A 190 2.35 0.44 -5.13
CA THR A 190 2.35 -0.93 -5.68
C THR A 190 2.04 -1.00 -7.18
N LEU A 191 1.37 0.00 -7.75
CA LEU A 191 0.93 0.03 -9.15
C LEU A 191 2.09 -0.01 -10.16
N ARG A 192 3.32 0.27 -9.73
CA ARG A 192 4.53 0.12 -10.57
C ARG A 192 4.80 -1.33 -10.98
N ALA A 193 4.40 -2.28 -10.15
CA ALA A 193 4.62 -3.71 -10.32
C ALA A 193 3.58 -4.47 -9.47
N PRO A 194 2.28 -4.42 -9.83
CA PRO A 194 1.23 -5.06 -9.07
C PRO A 194 1.45 -6.57 -9.03
N ARG A 195 1.50 -7.12 -7.82
CA ARG A 195 1.70 -8.54 -7.56
C ARG A 195 0.52 -9.06 -6.75
N GLN A 196 -0.25 -9.97 -7.34
CA GLN A 196 -1.37 -10.64 -6.66
C GLN A 196 -0.94 -11.42 -5.41
N LEU A 197 0.32 -11.87 -5.36
CA LEU A 197 0.95 -12.54 -4.23
C LEU A 197 2.33 -11.93 -4.00
N ALA A 198 2.35 -10.71 -3.47
CA ALA A 198 3.61 -10.06 -3.15
C ALA A 198 4.39 -10.91 -2.11
N PRO A 199 5.72 -11.05 -2.25
CA PRO A 199 6.55 -11.79 -1.30
C PRO A 199 6.68 -10.97 -0.01
N VAL A 200 5.62 -10.97 0.80
CA VAL A 200 5.59 -10.34 2.11
C VAL A 200 6.04 -11.36 3.14
N PRO A 201 7.01 -11.03 4.02
CA PRO A 201 7.40 -11.92 5.11
C PRO A 201 6.20 -12.35 5.96
N ARG A 202 6.14 -13.63 6.36
CA ARG A 202 5.03 -14.15 7.21
C ARG A 202 4.84 -13.34 8.49
N SER A 203 5.91 -12.82 9.05
CA SER A 203 5.89 -11.95 10.23
C SER A 203 5.14 -10.64 10.02
N ASN A 204 5.05 -10.15 8.78
CA ASN A 204 4.25 -8.96 8.43
C ASN A 204 2.80 -9.37 8.14
N LEU A 205 2.58 -10.51 7.47
CA LEU A 205 1.23 -10.98 7.13
C LEU A 205 0.33 -11.21 8.36
N GLY A 206 0.90 -11.66 9.48
CA GLY A 206 0.14 -11.81 10.73
C GLY A 206 -0.40 -10.49 11.30
N ALA A 207 0.09 -9.35 10.82
CA ALA A 207 -0.32 -8.02 11.27
C ALA A 207 -1.49 -7.43 10.45
N MET A 208 -1.87 -8.05 9.32
CA MET A 208 -3.00 -7.62 8.50
C MET A 208 -4.09 -8.68 8.43
N THR A 209 -5.32 -8.27 8.13
CA THR A 209 -6.42 -9.19 7.85
C THR A 209 -6.42 -9.63 6.39
N ALA A 210 -7.04 -10.78 6.11
CA ALA A 210 -7.27 -11.23 4.73
C ALA A 210 -8.14 -10.23 3.94
N LEU A 211 -9.05 -9.52 4.62
CA LEU A 211 -9.88 -8.47 4.00
C LEU A 211 -9.04 -7.29 3.53
N GLN A 212 -8.09 -6.82 4.35
CA GLN A 212 -7.18 -5.73 3.98
C GLN A 212 -6.27 -6.10 2.80
N TYR A 213 -5.82 -7.36 2.74
CA TYR A 213 -5.07 -7.86 1.59
C TYR A 213 -5.95 -7.94 0.33
N HIS A 214 -7.16 -8.49 0.47
CA HIS A 214 -8.12 -8.58 -0.63
C HIS A 214 -8.48 -7.20 -1.20
N ALA A 215 -8.66 -6.19 -0.34
CA ALA A 215 -8.90 -4.80 -0.76
C ALA A 215 -7.75 -4.24 -1.63
N LEU A 216 -6.49 -4.54 -1.29
CA LEU A 216 -5.35 -4.15 -2.13
C LEU A 216 -5.40 -4.81 -3.51
N VAL A 217 -5.75 -6.10 -3.58
CA VAL A 217 -5.83 -6.83 -4.84
C VAL A 217 -6.93 -6.24 -5.73
N LEU A 218 -8.13 -6.01 -5.18
CA LEU A 218 -9.22 -5.36 -5.91
C LEU A 218 -8.82 -3.98 -6.40
N TYR A 219 -8.22 -3.17 -5.54
CA TYR A 219 -7.73 -1.84 -5.92
C TYR A 219 -6.72 -1.89 -7.06
N GLN A 220 -5.77 -2.83 -7.05
CA GLN A 220 -4.80 -3.00 -8.12
C GLN A 220 -5.46 -3.39 -9.45
N ASP A 221 -6.44 -4.31 -9.39
CA ASP A 221 -7.17 -4.76 -10.57
C ASP A 221 -8.08 -3.67 -11.15
N ASP A 222 -8.76 -2.89 -10.29
CA ASP A 222 -9.58 -1.75 -10.69
C ASP A 222 -8.73 -0.62 -11.30
N CYS A 223 -7.58 -0.30 -10.69
CA CYS A 223 -6.63 0.66 -11.27
C CYS A 223 -6.13 0.19 -12.63
N ARG A 224 -5.81 -1.11 -12.78
CA ARG A 224 -5.36 -1.69 -14.05
C ARG A 224 -6.47 -1.60 -15.09
N ALA A 225 -7.71 -1.91 -14.73
CA ALA A 225 -8.86 -1.82 -15.63
C ALA A 225 -9.11 -0.38 -16.07
N ALA A 226 -9.07 0.57 -15.14
CA ALA A 226 -9.24 2.01 -15.41
C ALA A 226 -8.16 2.53 -16.37
N ALA A 227 -6.88 2.25 -16.09
CA ALA A 227 -5.75 2.67 -16.93
C ALA A 227 -5.83 2.09 -18.34
N ARG A 228 -6.10 0.77 -18.45
CA ARG A 228 -6.24 0.10 -19.75
C ARG A 228 -7.47 0.58 -20.52
N GLY A 229 -8.55 0.94 -19.83
CA GLY A 229 -9.72 1.54 -20.45
C GLY A 229 -9.40 2.81 -21.23
N VAL A 230 -8.51 3.66 -20.70
CA VAL A 230 -8.02 4.87 -21.38
C VAL A 230 -7.21 4.49 -22.63
N ALA A 231 -6.28 3.54 -22.52
CA ALA A 231 -5.43 3.14 -23.63
C ALA A 231 -6.17 2.34 -24.73
N ASN A 232 -7.35 1.80 -24.45
CA ASN A 232 -8.18 1.06 -25.42
C ASN A 232 -9.25 1.92 -26.11
N SER A 233 -9.25 3.24 -25.89
CA SER A 233 -10.25 4.15 -26.44
C SER A 233 -9.64 5.49 -26.82
N PHE A 234 -10.26 6.20 -27.77
CA PHE A 234 -9.95 7.59 -28.10
C PHE A 234 -11.05 8.56 -27.64
N ALA A 235 -12.09 8.07 -26.96
CA ALA A 235 -13.25 8.88 -26.56
C ALA A 235 -12.94 9.98 -25.52
N TRP A 236 -11.74 9.95 -24.93
CA TRP A 236 -11.27 10.91 -23.92
C TRP A 236 -10.43 12.05 -24.50
N ILE A 237 -10.13 12.05 -25.80
CA ILE A 237 -9.29 13.05 -26.45
C ILE A 237 -9.98 13.64 -27.69
N ALA A 238 -9.81 14.94 -27.91
CA ALA A 238 -10.24 15.59 -29.14
C ALA A 238 -9.49 15.01 -30.35
N GLY A 239 -10.21 14.74 -31.44
CA GLY A 239 -9.59 14.13 -32.62
C GLY A 239 -8.45 14.95 -33.23
N ASP A 240 -8.50 16.28 -33.13
CA ASP A 240 -7.45 17.20 -33.61
C ASP A 240 -6.14 17.08 -32.81
N ASP A 241 -6.19 16.50 -31.61
CA ASP A 241 -5.02 16.22 -30.77
C ASP A 241 -4.41 14.83 -31.01
N ILE A 242 -5.03 14.01 -31.87
CA ILE A 242 -4.54 12.68 -32.23
C ILE A 242 -3.60 12.82 -33.45
N PRO A 243 -2.33 12.38 -33.35
CA PRO A 243 -1.36 12.54 -34.43
C PRO A 243 -1.80 11.89 -35.74
N GLY A 244 -1.90 12.68 -36.80
CA GLY A 244 -2.28 12.21 -38.13
C GLY A 244 -3.74 11.76 -38.25
N ALA A 245 -4.58 11.99 -37.24
CA ALA A 245 -6.00 11.74 -37.36
C ALA A 245 -6.68 12.83 -38.21
N VAL A 246 -7.68 12.42 -38.97
CA VAL A 246 -8.50 13.33 -39.78
C VAL A 246 -9.97 13.10 -39.50
N ALA A 247 -10.75 14.18 -39.46
CA ALA A 247 -12.19 14.09 -39.27
C ALA A 247 -12.79 13.18 -40.35
N ALA A 248 -13.61 12.20 -39.93
CA ALA A 248 -14.24 11.28 -40.86
C ALA A 248 -15.34 12.01 -41.64
N ASP A 249 -15.15 12.14 -42.95
CA ASP A 249 -16.23 12.42 -43.91
C ASP A 249 -16.84 11.06 -44.31
N PRO A 250 -18.17 10.90 -44.37
CA PRO A 250 -18.80 9.67 -44.88
C PRO A 250 -18.28 9.20 -46.26
N ASN A 251 -17.67 10.09 -47.05
CA ASN A 251 -17.06 9.75 -48.34
C ASN A 251 -15.56 9.41 -48.26
N ARG A 252 -14.92 9.60 -47.11
CA ARG A 252 -13.49 9.34 -46.90
C ARG A 252 -13.31 8.01 -46.17
N SER A 253 -12.79 7.01 -46.87
CA SER A 253 -12.47 5.69 -46.31
C SER A 253 -10.98 5.49 -46.01
N SER A 254 -10.13 6.44 -46.39
CA SER A 254 -8.67 6.36 -46.25
C SER A 254 -8.04 7.71 -45.91
N LEU A 255 -6.82 7.67 -45.35
CA LEU A 255 -5.97 8.85 -45.22
C LEU A 255 -5.51 9.33 -46.62
N GLU A 256 -5.14 10.61 -46.72
CA GLU A 256 -4.61 11.19 -47.97
C GLU A 256 -3.30 10.50 -48.40
N CYS A 257 -2.42 10.20 -47.44
CA CYS A 257 -1.23 9.40 -47.66
C CYS A 257 -1.47 7.93 -48.04
N GLY A 258 -2.72 7.44 -47.99
CA GLY A 258 -3.06 6.04 -48.24
C GLY A 258 -2.64 5.05 -47.13
N CYS A 259 -2.12 5.53 -46.00
CA CYS A 259 -1.79 4.67 -44.87
C CYS A 259 -3.04 4.01 -44.28
N PRO A 260 -2.93 2.77 -43.75
CA PRO A 260 -4.03 2.12 -43.05
C PRO A 260 -4.51 2.96 -41.86
N ALA A 261 -5.83 3.08 -41.74
CA ALA A 261 -6.49 3.80 -40.68
C ALA A 261 -7.83 3.13 -40.36
N ALA A 262 -8.34 3.39 -39.16
CA ALA A 262 -9.66 2.93 -38.74
C ALA A 262 -10.49 4.09 -38.20
N HIS A 263 -11.80 3.96 -38.29
CA HIS A 263 -12.72 4.90 -37.67
C HIS A 263 -12.72 4.68 -36.16
N GLU A 264 -12.38 5.72 -35.42
CA GLU A 264 -12.39 5.72 -33.96
C GLU A 264 -13.30 6.85 -33.47
N GLN A 265 -14.02 6.57 -32.38
CA GLN A 265 -14.83 7.57 -31.69
C GLN A 265 -13.92 8.45 -30.83
N THR A 266 -14.06 9.77 -30.95
CA THR A 266 -13.25 10.74 -30.21
C THR A 266 -14.11 11.59 -29.28
N GLU A 267 -13.48 12.40 -28.42
CA GLU A 267 -14.19 13.28 -27.50
C GLU A 267 -15.13 14.23 -28.27
N GLY A 268 -16.39 14.29 -27.84
CA GLY A 268 -17.39 15.16 -28.44
C GLY A 268 -17.12 16.64 -28.16
N ARG A 269 -17.23 17.49 -29.18
CA ARG A 269 -17.32 18.94 -28.94
C ARG A 269 -18.63 19.27 -28.22
N LYS A 270 -18.56 20.11 -27.18
CA LYS A 270 -19.74 20.61 -26.47
C LYS A 270 -20.74 21.22 -27.46
N GLY A 271 -21.96 20.67 -27.52
CA GLY A 271 -23.04 21.13 -28.41
C GLY A 271 -23.20 20.37 -29.73
N ALA A 272 -22.37 19.36 -30.02
CA ALA A 272 -22.57 18.47 -31.18
C ALA A 272 -23.65 17.41 -30.89
N HIS A 273 -24.49 17.10 -31.89
CA HIS A 273 -25.60 16.13 -31.76
C HIS A 273 -25.13 14.67 -31.83
N ALA A 274 -23.90 14.41 -32.26
CA ALA A 274 -23.27 13.10 -32.28
C ALA A 274 -21.76 13.23 -32.01
N PRO A 275 -21.15 12.25 -31.31
CA PRO A 275 -19.70 12.22 -31.11
C PRO A 275 -18.98 12.08 -32.47
N PRO A 276 -17.93 12.86 -32.73
CA PRO A 276 -17.25 12.85 -34.02
C PRO A 276 -16.40 11.58 -34.16
N TYR A 277 -16.48 10.97 -35.34
CA TYR A 277 -15.56 9.93 -35.76
C TYR A 277 -14.36 10.55 -36.46
N TYR A 278 -13.17 10.02 -36.17
CA TYR A 278 -11.94 10.36 -36.87
C TYR A 278 -11.36 9.09 -37.48
N LEU A 279 -10.73 9.23 -38.65
CA LEU A 279 -9.84 8.21 -39.18
C LEU A 279 -8.50 8.33 -38.46
N VAL A 280 -8.19 7.35 -37.62
CA VAL A 280 -6.95 7.32 -36.84
C VAL A 280 -5.94 6.39 -37.52
N PRO A 281 -4.69 6.84 -37.76
CA PRO A 281 -3.66 6.01 -38.37
C PRO A 281 -3.37 4.75 -37.57
N GLU A 282 -3.10 3.65 -38.27
CA GLU A 282 -2.83 2.35 -37.65
C GLU A 282 -1.62 2.37 -36.71
N TRP A 283 -0.60 3.20 -37.00
CA TRP A 283 0.58 3.33 -36.13
C TRP A 283 0.23 3.91 -34.74
N VAL A 284 -0.73 4.84 -34.67
CA VAL A 284 -1.23 5.40 -33.39
C VAL A 284 -2.04 4.35 -32.64
N ARG A 285 -2.89 3.60 -33.35
CA ARG A 285 -3.66 2.49 -32.77
C ARG A 285 -2.76 1.40 -32.20
N LYS A 286 -1.71 1.01 -32.93
CA LYS A 286 -0.70 0.07 -32.43
C LYS A 286 0.05 0.60 -31.22
N TYR A 287 0.38 1.90 -31.19
CA TYR A 287 0.96 2.54 -30.02
C TYR A 287 0.02 2.43 -28.81
N MET A 288 -1.26 2.79 -28.97
CA MET A 288 -2.28 2.68 -27.90
C MET A 288 -2.43 1.23 -27.42
N ALA A 289 -2.49 0.26 -28.32
CA ALA A 289 -2.55 -1.16 -27.98
C ALA A 289 -1.29 -1.63 -27.23
N ALA A 290 -0.10 -1.19 -27.63
CA ALA A 290 1.15 -1.49 -26.93
C ALA A 290 1.17 -0.91 -25.52
N VAL A 291 0.68 0.33 -25.34
CA VAL A 291 0.51 0.94 -24.02
C VAL A 291 -0.49 0.15 -23.17
N ALA A 292 -1.65 -0.22 -23.73
CA ALA A 292 -2.66 -1.03 -23.04
C ALA A 292 -2.13 -2.39 -22.57
N GLU A 293 -1.23 -3.01 -23.35
CA GLU A 293 -0.55 -4.24 -22.97
C GLU A 293 0.52 -4.00 -21.90
N ALA A 294 1.33 -2.95 -22.02
CA ALA A 294 2.35 -2.61 -21.03
C ALA A 294 1.75 -2.25 -19.66
N LEU A 295 0.56 -1.65 -19.65
CA LEU A 295 -0.22 -1.34 -18.45
C LEU A 295 -0.66 -2.59 -17.65
N THR A 296 -0.57 -3.79 -18.23
CA THR A 296 -0.78 -5.03 -17.45
C THR A 296 0.31 -5.24 -16.39
N LYS A 297 1.54 -4.76 -16.66
CA LYS A 297 2.74 -4.96 -15.83
C LYS A 297 3.12 -3.75 -15.00
N ASP A 298 2.96 -2.54 -15.52
CA ASP A 298 3.20 -1.28 -14.81
C ASP A 298 2.01 -0.36 -15.10
N VAL A 299 1.16 -0.13 -14.10
CA VAL A 299 -0.14 0.54 -14.28
C VAL A 299 0.03 2.07 -14.36
N ARG A 300 1.23 2.60 -14.13
CA ARG A 300 1.48 4.05 -14.07
C ARG A 300 1.41 4.69 -15.46
N GLY A 301 0.87 5.91 -15.53
CA GLY A 301 0.76 6.67 -16.78
C GLY A 301 2.10 6.91 -17.49
N GLU A 302 3.20 6.97 -16.76
CA GLU A 302 4.58 7.08 -17.29
C GLU A 302 4.91 6.02 -18.36
N VAL A 303 4.24 4.86 -18.35
CA VAL A 303 4.42 3.81 -19.36
C VAL A 303 4.21 4.32 -20.78
N ALA A 304 3.26 5.23 -20.99
CA ALA A 304 2.95 5.81 -22.29
C ALA A 304 4.18 6.50 -22.93
N ARG A 305 5.09 7.04 -22.12
CA ARG A 305 6.25 7.82 -22.58
C ARG A 305 7.56 7.02 -22.58
N LYS A 306 7.53 5.75 -22.20
CA LYS A 306 8.75 4.92 -22.20
C LYS A 306 9.28 4.78 -23.63
N PRO A 307 10.61 4.81 -23.84
CA PRO A 307 11.20 4.61 -25.17
C PRO A 307 10.74 3.33 -25.87
N ALA A 308 10.44 2.27 -25.10
CA ALA A 308 9.92 1.01 -25.61
C ALA A 308 8.56 1.16 -26.32
N MET A 309 7.73 2.14 -25.93
CA MET A 309 6.44 2.44 -26.58
C MET A 309 6.60 3.47 -27.69
N ILE A 310 7.40 4.51 -27.43
CA ILE A 310 7.59 5.65 -28.34
C ILE A 310 8.37 5.27 -29.60
N ILE A 311 9.52 4.59 -29.47
CA ILE A 311 10.42 4.31 -30.61
C ILE A 311 9.76 3.49 -31.73
N PRO A 312 9.01 2.39 -31.45
CA PRO A 312 8.31 1.65 -32.50
C PRO A 312 7.28 2.51 -33.25
N ALA A 313 6.51 3.33 -32.53
CA ALA A 313 5.52 4.22 -33.12
C ALA A 313 6.17 5.25 -34.07
N LEU A 314 7.27 5.87 -33.63
CA LEU A 314 8.06 6.80 -34.46
C LEU A 314 8.55 6.13 -35.74
N LYS A 315 9.09 4.91 -35.65
CA LYS A 315 9.60 4.17 -36.83
C LYS A 315 8.50 3.90 -37.85
N GLU A 316 7.30 3.53 -37.41
CA GLU A 316 6.17 3.31 -38.31
C GLU A 316 5.67 4.63 -38.90
N ALA A 317 5.59 5.70 -38.12
CA ALA A 317 5.14 7.00 -38.60
C ALA A 317 6.09 7.61 -39.64
N PHE A 318 7.42 7.57 -39.40
CA PHE A 318 8.42 8.09 -40.33
C PHE A 318 8.59 7.25 -41.61
N ALA A 319 7.93 6.09 -41.72
CA ALA A 319 7.84 5.36 -42.98
C ALA A 319 6.95 6.07 -44.02
N CYS A 320 6.16 7.07 -43.59
CA CYS A 320 5.35 7.93 -44.44
C CYS A 320 5.69 9.40 -44.17
N ASN A 321 5.92 10.19 -45.22
CA ASN A 321 6.28 11.60 -45.07
C ASN A 321 5.17 12.43 -44.39
N GLU A 322 3.89 12.19 -44.74
CA GLU A 322 2.77 12.92 -44.14
C GLU A 322 2.61 12.57 -42.65
N CYS A 323 2.62 11.27 -42.30
CA CYS A 323 2.54 10.85 -40.90
C CYS A 323 3.76 11.31 -40.10
N GLY A 324 4.97 11.25 -40.68
CA GLY A 324 6.21 11.74 -40.06
C GLY A 324 6.15 13.23 -39.68
N ASN A 325 5.57 14.08 -40.53
CA ASN A 325 5.42 15.50 -40.23
C ASN A 325 4.51 15.76 -39.00
N THR A 326 3.50 14.91 -38.77
CA THR A 326 2.60 15.06 -37.62
C THR A 326 3.25 14.65 -36.29
N VAL A 327 4.24 13.76 -36.35
CA VAL A 327 4.99 13.31 -35.17
C VAL A 327 5.78 14.45 -34.56
N GLU A 328 6.45 15.26 -35.39
CA GLU A 328 7.26 16.38 -34.93
C GLU A 328 6.44 17.44 -34.17
N THR A 329 5.15 17.55 -34.50
CA THR A 329 4.28 18.60 -33.97
C THR A 329 3.36 18.15 -32.83
N THR A 330 2.90 16.88 -32.81
CA THR A 330 1.80 16.47 -31.92
C THR A 330 2.06 15.22 -31.07
N PHE A 331 2.99 14.33 -31.44
CA PHE A 331 3.05 13.01 -30.79
C PHE A 331 3.54 13.04 -29.34
N THR A 332 4.51 13.90 -29.01
CA THR A 332 4.98 14.06 -27.63
C THR A 332 3.88 14.60 -26.71
N ALA A 333 3.15 15.62 -27.17
CA ALA A 333 2.01 16.18 -26.45
C ALA A 333 0.87 15.16 -26.30
N PHE A 334 0.63 14.34 -27.32
CA PHE A 334 -0.34 13.24 -27.25
C PHE A 334 0.04 12.21 -26.16
N ALA A 335 1.30 11.77 -26.12
CA ALA A 335 1.77 10.83 -25.10
C ALA A 335 1.70 11.42 -23.67
N GLU A 336 1.91 12.72 -23.52
CA GLU A 336 1.75 13.43 -22.25
C GLU A 336 0.28 13.53 -21.81
N LYS A 337 -0.63 13.86 -22.74
CA LYS A 337 -2.08 13.84 -22.49
C LYS A 337 -2.55 12.43 -22.08
N LEU A 338 -2.04 11.39 -22.75
CA LEU A 338 -2.34 10.01 -22.40
C LEU A 338 -1.84 9.64 -20.99
N GLN A 339 -0.61 10.00 -20.64
CA GLN A 339 -0.08 9.81 -19.29
C GLN A 339 -1.00 10.46 -18.25
N HIS A 340 -1.34 11.74 -18.44
CA HIS A 340 -2.16 12.48 -17.50
C HIS A 340 -3.57 11.87 -17.37
N LYS A 341 -4.19 11.46 -18.50
CA LYS A 341 -5.51 10.85 -18.46
C LYS A 341 -5.52 9.51 -17.75
N ILE A 342 -4.47 8.70 -17.91
CA ILE A 342 -4.30 7.45 -17.15
C ILE A 342 -4.21 7.75 -15.65
N GLU A 343 -3.40 8.73 -15.26
CA GLU A 343 -3.22 9.10 -13.85
C GLU A 343 -4.50 9.67 -13.22
N GLU A 344 -5.25 10.48 -13.95
CA GLU A 344 -6.57 11.00 -13.56
C GLU A 344 -7.54 9.85 -13.29
N ARG A 345 -7.66 8.89 -14.22
CA ARG A 345 -8.55 7.74 -14.06
C ARG A 345 -8.14 6.79 -12.94
N ILE A 346 -6.85 6.67 -12.66
CA ILE A 346 -6.35 5.92 -11.50
C ILE A 346 -6.71 6.65 -10.20
N ALA A 347 -6.62 7.99 -10.17
CA ALA A 347 -6.92 8.79 -8.98
C ALA A 347 -8.40 8.74 -8.55
N GLU A 348 -9.30 8.46 -9.49
CA GLU A 348 -10.72 8.22 -9.23
C GLU A 348 -11.00 6.87 -8.56
N VAL A 349 -10.05 5.92 -8.61
CA VAL A 349 -10.20 4.61 -7.94
C VAL A 349 -9.89 4.78 -6.46
N HIS A 350 -10.88 4.50 -5.62
CA HIS A 350 -10.76 4.61 -4.16
C HIS A 350 -10.43 3.27 -3.52
N LEU A 351 -9.42 3.26 -2.67
CA LEU A 351 -9.13 2.14 -1.79
C LEU A 351 -9.94 2.28 -0.50
N GLU A 352 -10.84 1.33 -0.28
CA GLU A 352 -11.50 1.12 1.01
C GLU A 352 -10.52 0.41 1.95
N VAL A 353 -9.99 1.15 2.93
CA VAL A 353 -9.15 0.60 3.98
C VAL A 353 -10.03 0.42 5.21
N ASP A 354 -10.44 -0.82 5.49
CA ASP A 354 -11.10 -1.16 6.75
C ASP A 354 -10.10 -0.95 7.91
N THR A 355 -10.34 0.08 8.73
CA THR A 355 -9.53 0.50 9.90
C THR A 355 -10.09 0.06 11.24
#